data_AF-A0AAE0M0S6-F1
#
_entry.id   AF-A0AAE0M0S6-F1
#
_cell.length_a   1.000
_cell.length_b   1.000
_cell.length_c   1.000
_cell.angle_alpha   90.00
_cell.angle_beta   90.00
_cell.angle_gamma   90.00
#
_symmetry.space_group_name_H-M   'P 1'
#
loop_
_entity.id
_entity.type
_entity.pdbx_description
1 polymer ?
#
loop_
_entity_poly.entity_id
_entity_poly.type
_entity_poly.pdbx_seq_one_letter_code
_entity_poly.pdbx_strand_id
1 'polypeptide(L)'
;MATTETEIQPDLAAKLPNELVEEILSAHVRSFDHNPSYQWIQLRHLSRRQRHLIETYFRKFWLPTVSITLYLGGHHQIDYKFSSVEWSGAGNLDTDSTNREESTFLAVFRADQSTVFHDRDTPNPFTPAALARLWREYLAETKPDCGRTASIRFGEGVLNGGLSGGYIFNVAELHGLQFDASDGSEIWFRFRETITSVMRDEFRLRQITLNLVSTASRDMLADWNGV
;
A
#
# COMPACT_ATOMS: atom_id res chain seq x y z
N MET A 1 11.24 35.77 5.09
CA MET A 1 10.04 34.92 5.04
C MET A 1 10.23 33.83 6.07
N ALA A 2 9.49 33.90 7.18
CA ALA A 2 9.63 32.97 8.30
C ALA A 2 8.82 31.70 8.03
N THR A 3 9.49 30.56 8.11
CA THR A 3 8.92 29.21 8.13
C THR A 3 8.17 29.00 9.43
N THR A 4 6.83 28.98 9.39
CA THR A 4 6.00 28.52 10.51
C THR A 4 5.95 27.00 10.51
N GLU A 5 7.01 26.36 11.00
CA GLU A 5 6.90 25.02 11.58
C GLU A 5 6.22 25.19 12.94
N THR A 6 4.92 24.90 13.00
CA THR A 6 4.16 24.89 14.25
C THR A 6 4.60 23.68 15.07
N GLU A 7 5.69 23.83 15.80
CA GLU A 7 6.09 22.92 16.87
C GLU A 7 5.01 23.04 17.97
N ILE A 8 4.11 22.05 18.04
CA ILE A 8 3.08 21.99 19.09
C ILE A 8 3.83 21.91 20.42
N GLN A 9 3.82 23.00 21.18
CA GLN A 9 4.48 23.06 22.48
C GLN A 9 3.97 21.90 23.36
N PRO A 10 4.86 21.00 23.83
CA PRO A 10 4.46 19.81 24.60
C PRO A 10 3.71 20.18 25.89
N ASP A 11 3.92 21.39 26.40
CA ASP A 11 3.28 21.94 27.59
C ASP A 11 1.79 22.30 27.39
N LEU A 12 1.33 22.48 26.15
CA LEU A 12 -0.08 22.76 25.86
C LEU A 12 -0.92 21.47 25.84
N ALA A 13 -0.38 20.40 25.25
CA ALA A 13 -1.05 19.10 25.20
C ALA A 13 -1.26 18.49 26.59
N ALA A 14 -0.33 18.73 27.52
CA ALA A 14 -0.43 18.27 28.90
C ALA A 14 -1.54 18.98 29.72
N LYS A 15 -2.02 20.14 29.25
CA LYS A 15 -3.03 20.96 29.95
C LYS A 15 -4.44 20.80 29.37
N LEU A 16 -4.58 20.12 28.24
CA LEU A 16 -5.86 19.90 27.58
C LEU A 16 -6.49 18.57 28.02
N PRO A 17 -7.83 18.48 28.11
CA PRO A 17 -8.53 17.20 28.19
C PRO A 17 -8.12 16.27 27.05
N ASN A 18 -7.94 14.99 27.35
CA ASN A 18 -7.52 13.98 26.38
C ASN A 18 -8.46 13.91 25.16
N GLU A 19 -9.75 14.19 25.35
CA GLU A 19 -10.74 14.22 24.28
C GLU A 19 -10.45 15.32 23.25
N LEU A 20 -10.08 16.52 23.70
CA LEU A 20 -9.74 17.65 22.83
C LEU A 20 -8.42 17.41 22.10
N VAL A 21 -7.43 16.83 22.79
CA VAL A 21 -6.17 16.43 22.15
C VAL A 21 -6.45 15.45 21.01
N GLU A 22 -7.25 14.42 21.25
CA GLU A 22 -7.61 13.43 20.23
C GLU A 22 -8.45 14.01 19.09
N GLU A 23 -9.31 15.00 19.36
CA GLU A 23 -10.05 15.70 18.31
C GLU A 23 -9.14 16.55 17.42
N ILE A 24 -8.19 17.28 18.01
CA ILE A 24 -7.17 18.05 17.29
C ILE A 24 -6.32 17.11 16.43
N LEU A 25 -5.84 16.00 17.00
CA LEU A 25 -5.07 15.01 16.25
C LEU A 25 -5.89 14.42 15.10
N SER A 26 -7.18 14.13 15.31
CA SER A 26 -8.07 13.62 14.26
C SER A 26 -8.28 14.64 13.13
N ALA A 27 -8.45 15.92 13.46
CA ALA A 27 -8.56 16.99 12.47
C ALA A 27 -7.26 17.16 11.68
N HIS A 28 -6.11 17.07 12.35
CA HIS A 28 -4.80 17.09 11.71
C HIS A 28 -4.61 15.89 10.78
N VAL A 29 -4.99 14.67 11.19
CA VAL A 29 -4.92 13.49 10.31
C VAL A 29 -5.72 13.70 9.04
N ARG A 30 -6.97 14.18 9.14
CA ARG A 30 -7.86 14.40 7.99
C ARG A 30 -7.34 15.43 6.99
N SER A 31 -6.56 16.43 7.44
CA SER A 31 -6.00 17.41 6.50
C SER A 31 -4.99 16.80 5.52
N PHE A 32 -4.48 15.59 5.82
CA PHE A 32 -3.56 14.83 4.96
C PHE A 32 -4.23 13.68 4.19
N ASP A 33 -5.56 13.69 3.98
CA ASP A 33 -6.24 12.64 3.21
C ASP A 33 -5.72 12.49 1.76
N HIS A 34 -5.09 13.53 1.22
CA HIS A 34 -4.43 13.53 -0.08
C HIS A 34 -3.01 12.88 -0.06
N ASN A 35 -2.49 12.52 1.11
CA ASN A 35 -1.15 11.97 1.29
C ASN A 35 -1.20 10.70 2.17
N PRO A 36 -1.67 9.56 1.62
CA PRO A 36 -1.81 8.32 2.37
C PRO A 36 -0.46 7.82 2.93
N SER A 37 0.64 8.02 2.20
CA SER A 37 1.97 7.59 2.67
C SER A 37 2.39 8.32 3.94
N TYR A 38 2.13 9.64 4.02
CA TYR A 38 2.41 10.41 5.24
C TYR A 38 1.49 10.01 6.40
N GLN A 39 0.18 9.85 6.15
CA GLN A 39 -0.75 9.37 7.17
C GLN A 39 -0.32 8.01 7.74
N TRP A 40 0.05 7.08 6.87
CA TRP A 40 0.40 5.72 7.27
C TRP A 40 1.76 5.61 7.97
N ILE A 41 2.77 6.37 7.52
CA ILE A 41 4.15 6.25 8.02
C ILE A 41 4.43 7.18 9.20
N GLN A 42 3.80 8.35 9.26
CA GLN A 42 4.07 9.34 10.31
C GLN A 42 2.89 9.43 11.29
N LEU A 43 1.69 9.76 10.80
CA LEU A 43 0.57 10.09 11.68
C LEU A 43 -0.03 8.88 12.41
N ARG A 44 0.11 7.68 11.84
CA ARG A 44 -0.30 6.40 12.46
C ARG A 44 0.37 6.13 13.81
N HIS A 45 1.48 6.78 14.11
CA HIS A 45 2.23 6.58 15.34
C HIS A 45 1.94 7.62 16.43
N LEU A 46 1.07 8.61 16.18
CA LEU A 46 0.74 9.67 17.14
C LEU A 46 0.06 9.17 18.40
N SER A 47 -0.96 8.32 18.27
CA SER A 47 -1.64 7.67 19.40
C SER A 47 -2.25 6.33 18.99
N ARG A 48 -2.65 5.50 19.97
CA ARG A 48 -3.35 4.24 19.70
C ARG A 48 -4.68 4.46 18.98
N ARG A 49 -5.41 5.51 19.36
CA ARG A 49 -6.68 5.90 18.73
C ARG A 49 -6.46 6.34 17.29
N GLN A 50 -5.48 7.20 17.03
CA GLN A 50 -5.16 7.64 15.67
C GLN A 50 -4.72 6.47 14.78
N ARG A 51 -3.91 5.55 15.31
CA ARG A 51 -3.55 4.32 14.60
C ARG A 51 -4.80 3.55 14.16
N HIS A 52 -5.72 3.29 15.09
CA HIS A 52 -6.95 2.56 14.79
C HIS A 52 -7.83 3.27 13.76
N LEU A 53 -7.96 4.60 13.86
CA LEU A 53 -8.73 5.41 12.92
C LEU A 53 -8.14 5.39 11.52
N ILE A 54 -6.82 5.61 11.40
CA ILE A 54 -6.10 5.58 10.13
C ILE A 54 -6.21 4.20 9.50
N GLU A 55 -5.92 3.14 10.24
CA GLU A 55 -6.01 1.77 9.70
C GLU A 55 -7.43 1.39 9.28
N THR A 56 -8.43 1.80 10.04
CA THR A 56 -9.84 1.59 9.69
C THR A 56 -10.22 2.35 8.43
N TYR A 57 -9.77 3.59 8.30
CA TYR A 57 -9.99 4.40 7.10
C TYR A 57 -9.32 3.76 5.89
N PHE A 58 -8.05 3.35 6.02
CA PHE A 58 -7.33 2.65 4.95
C PHE A 58 -8.02 1.36 4.51
N ARG A 59 -8.51 0.56 5.44
CA ARG A 59 -9.24 -0.66 5.11
C ARG A 59 -10.56 -0.36 4.38
N LYS A 60 -11.27 0.70 4.76
CA LYS A 60 -12.60 1.01 4.17
C LYS A 60 -12.51 1.75 2.85
N PHE A 61 -11.58 2.69 2.74
CA PHE A 61 -11.49 3.61 1.62
C PHE A 61 -10.39 3.23 0.64
N TRP A 62 -9.18 2.96 1.15
CA TRP A 62 -8.01 2.75 0.31
C TRP A 62 -7.87 1.32 -0.21
N LEU A 63 -8.12 0.31 0.62
CA LEU A 63 -7.98 -1.10 0.24
C LEU A 63 -8.82 -1.47 -1.01
N PRO A 64 -10.08 -1.01 -1.16
CA PRO A 64 -10.84 -1.25 -2.39
C PRO A 64 -10.23 -0.65 -3.67
N THR A 65 -9.36 0.35 -3.54
CA THR A 65 -8.65 0.96 -4.69
C THR A 65 -7.38 0.21 -5.07
N VAL A 66 -7.01 -0.84 -4.33
CA VAL A 66 -5.80 -1.61 -4.61
C VAL A 66 -6.06 -2.60 -5.73
N SER A 67 -5.20 -2.56 -6.73
CA SER A 67 -5.06 -3.64 -7.71
C SER A 67 -3.63 -4.17 -7.71
N ILE A 68 -3.50 -5.46 -7.98
CA ILE A 68 -2.23 -6.16 -7.95
C ILE A 68 -2.05 -6.81 -9.29
N THR A 69 -0.91 -6.58 -9.91
CA THR A 69 -0.56 -7.21 -11.17
C THR A 69 0.65 -8.08 -10.97
N LEU A 70 0.49 -9.36 -11.27
CA LEU A 70 1.57 -10.33 -11.24
C LEU A 70 2.12 -10.53 -12.64
N TYR A 71 3.44 -10.42 -12.75
CA TYR A 71 4.17 -10.72 -13.96
C TYR A 71 4.93 -12.04 -13.77
N LEU A 72 4.74 -12.96 -14.71
CA LEU A 72 5.50 -14.20 -14.82
C LEU A 72 6.25 -14.18 -16.15
N GLY A 73 7.57 -13.97 -16.08
CA GLY A 73 8.40 -13.71 -17.25
C GLY A 73 7.93 -12.49 -18.05
N GLY A 74 8.18 -12.49 -19.37
CA GLY A 74 7.81 -11.40 -20.26
C GLY A 74 6.44 -11.55 -20.96
N HIS A 75 5.69 -12.61 -20.67
CA HIS A 75 4.55 -13.04 -21.50
C HIS A 75 3.22 -13.16 -20.76
N HIS A 76 3.25 -13.25 -19.42
CA HIS A 76 2.05 -13.45 -18.62
C HIS A 76 1.87 -12.31 -17.62
N GLN A 77 0.69 -11.71 -17.68
CA GLN A 77 0.22 -10.70 -16.74
C GLN A 77 -1.13 -11.15 -16.19
N ILE A 78 -1.29 -11.13 -14.88
CA ILE A 78 -2.57 -11.39 -14.21
C ILE A 78 -2.90 -10.22 -13.29
N ASP A 79 -4.03 -9.56 -13.53
CA ASP A 79 -4.53 -8.48 -12.69
C ASP A 79 -5.49 -9.06 -11.66
N TYR A 80 -5.30 -8.67 -10.40
CA TYR A 80 -6.13 -9.03 -9.27
C TYR A 80 -6.74 -7.76 -8.68
N LYS A 81 -8.05 -7.79 -8.44
CA LYS A 81 -8.80 -6.71 -7.81
C LYS A 81 -9.29 -7.12 -6.44
N PHE A 82 -9.35 -6.15 -5.54
CA PHE A 82 -9.86 -6.37 -4.20
C PHE A 82 -11.29 -6.94 -4.26
N SER A 83 -11.53 -7.99 -3.47
CA SER A 83 -12.83 -8.66 -3.37
C SER A 83 -13.40 -8.51 -1.97
N SER A 84 -12.67 -8.98 -0.96
CA SER A 84 -13.16 -9.07 0.42
C SER A 84 -12.04 -9.05 1.45
N VAL A 85 -12.41 -8.96 2.72
CA VAL A 85 -11.52 -9.13 3.86
C VAL A 85 -11.90 -10.41 4.59
N GLU A 86 -10.91 -11.25 4.86
CA GLU A 86 -11.06 -12.46 5.67
C GLU A 86 -10.32 -12.34 7.00
N TRP A 87 -10.88 -12.92 8.04
CA TRP A 87 -10.27 -12.92 9.37
C TRP A 87 -9.49 -14.22 9.57
N SER A 88 -8.18 -14.14 9.82
CA SER A 88 -7.40 -15.33 10.16
C SER A 88 -7.74 -15.78 11.59
N GLY A 89 -8.79 -16.58 11.73
CA GLY A 89 -9.34 -17.01 13.02
C GLY A 89 -9.48 -18.53 13.12
N ALA A 90 -8.41 -19.28 12.85
CA ALA A 90 -8.36 -20.73 13.06
C ALA A 90 -7.00 -21.17 13.65
N GLY A 91 -6.54 -20.48 14.69
CA GLY A 91 -5.46 -20.92 15.56
C GLY A 91 -5.99 -20.96 16.99
N ASN A 92 -6.18 -22.18 17.51
CA ASN A 92 -6.59 -22.45 18.88
C ASN A 92 -5.56 -21.83 19.85
N LEU A 93 -5.92 -20.75 20.57
CA LEU A 93 -5.11 -20.27 21.69
C LEU A 93 -6.01 -19.69 22.78
N ASP A 94 -5.96 -20.38 23.92
CA ASP A 94 -6.48 -19.97 25.21
C ASP A 94 -5.88 -18.63 25.67
N THR A 95 -6.70 -17.87 26.40
CA THR A 95 -6.34 -16.81 27.37
C THR A 95 -5.38 -15.70 26.90
N ASP A 96 -5.92 -14.59 26.39
CA ASP A 96 -5.92 -13.27 27.06
C ASP A 96 -6.56 -12.21 26.16
N SER A 97 -7.58 -11.51 26.66
CA SER A 97 -8.61 -10.83 25.84
C SER A 97 -8.37 -9.34 25.59
N THR A 98 -7.18 -8.82 25.89
CA THR A 98 -6.88 -7.38 25.79
C THR A 98 -5.94 -6.99 24.65
N ASN A 99 -5.30 -7.95 23.97
CA ASN A 99 -4.44 -7.72 22.79
C ASN A 99 -5.07 -8.18 21.46
N ARG A 100 -6.36 -8.52 21.46
CA ARG A 100 -7.05 -9.22 20.36
C ARG A 100 -7.38 -8.33 19.14
N GLU A 101 -7.20 -7.02 19.24
CA GLU A 101 -7.55 -6.07 18.17
C GLU A 101 -6.52 -5.95 17.04
N GLU A 102 -5.33 -6.55 17.17
CA GLU A 102 -4.37 -6.71 16.07
C GLU A 102 -4.61 -8.00 15.27
N SER A 103 -5.87 -8.42 15.17
CA SER A 103 -6.27 -9.54 14.31
C SER A 103 -5.80 -9.26 12.87
N THR A 104 -4.77 -9.98 12.44
CA THR A 104 -4.20 -9.91 11.09
C THR A 104 -5.28 -10.33 10.11
N PHE A 105 -5.97 -9.37 9.52
CA PHE A 105 -6.92 -9.70 8.45
C PHE A 105 -6.14 -9.99 7.16
N LEU A 106 -6.67 -10.91 6.38
CA LEU A 106 -6.18 -11.20 5.04
C LEU A 106 -7.04 -10.39 4.06
N ALA A 107 -6.39 -9.65 3.18
CA ALA A 107 -7.07 -9.00 2.08
C ALA A 107 -7.12 -9.99 0.90
N VAL A 108 -8.33 -10.31 0.45
CA VAL A 108 -8.59 -11.25 -0.64
C VAL A 108 -8.75 -10.48 -1.93
N PHE A 109 -8.01 -10.89 -2.95
CA PHE A 109 -8.09 -10.33 -4.29
C PHE A 109 -8.43 -11.43 -5.30
N ARG A 110 -9.28 -11.10 -6.26
CA ARG A 110 -9.74 -12.00 -7.32
C ARG A 110 -9.14 -11.60 -8.66
N ALA A 111 -8.76 -12.60 -9.44
CA ALA A 111 -8.31 -12.42 -10.81
C ALA A 111 -9.41 -11.71 -11.63
N ASP A 112 -9.04 -10.61 -12.27
CA ASP A 112 -9.92 -9.86 -13.14
C ASP A 112 -10.02 -10.57 -14.49
N GLN A 113 -11.21 -11.04 -14.84
CA GLN A 113 -11.48 -11.76 -16.09
C GLN A 113 -11.21 -10.91 -17.35
N SER A 114 -11.03 -9.60 -17.20
CA SER A 114 -10.64 -8.70 -18.28
C SER A 114 -9.14 -8.62 -18.55
N THR A 115 -8.30 -9.35 -17.79
CA THR A 115 -6.84 -9.27 -17.96
C THR A 115 -6.40 -9.74 -19.35
N VAL A 116 -5.53 -8.95 -19.99
CA VAL A 116 -4.96 -9.25 -21.29
C VAL A 116 -3.72 -10.13 -21.12
N PHE A 117 -3.76 -11.34 -21.68
CA PHE A 117 -2.58 -12.19 -21.82
C PHE A 117 -1.97 -11.95 -23.20
N HIS A 118 -0.65 -11.75 -23.24
CA HIS A 118 0.07 -11.48 -24.50
C HIS A 118 0.63 -12.74 -25.17
N ASP A 119 0.30 -13.92 -24.66
CA ASP A 119 0.68 -15.18 -25.31
C ASP A 119 -0.34 -15.55 -26.40
N ARG A 120 0.11 -15.48 -27.66
CA ARG A 120 -0.69 -15.79 -28.86
C ARG A 120 -1.04 -17.27 -28.97
N ASP A 121 -0.33 -18.15 -28.26
CA ASP A 121 -0.42 -19.60 -28.47
C ASP A 121 -1.16 -20.34 -27.34
N THR A 122 -1.54 -19.65 -26.26
CA THR A 122 -2.33 -20.26 -25.17
C THR A 122 -3.84 -20.10 -25.35
N PRO A 123 -4.63 -21.20 -25.35
CA PRO A 123 -6.08 -21.13 -25.26
C PRO A 123 -6.50 -20.49 -23.94
N ASN A 124 -7.68 -19.83 -23.94
CA ASN A 124 -8.19 -18.95 -22.87
C ASN A 124 -7.57 -19.21 -21.48
N PRO A 125 -6.63 -18.36 -21.03
CA PRO A 125 -5.86 -18.56 -19.81
C PRO A 125 -6.68 -18.39 -18.51
N PHE A 126 -7.96 -17.98 -18.60
CA PHE A 126 -8.87 -17.89 -17.46
C PHE A 126 -9.52 -19.20 -17.05
N THR A 127 -9.05 -20.34 -17.55
CA THR A 127 -9.46 -21.61 -16.94
C THR A 127 -8.79 -21.78 -15.58
N PRO A 128 -9.51 -22.25 -14.54
CA PRO A 128 -8.95 -22.61 -13.23
C PRO A 128 -7.62 -23.39 -13.32
N ALA A 129 -7.56 -24.35 -14.24
CA ALA A 129 -6.37 -25.18 -14.44
C ALA A 129 -5.16 -24.39 -14.98
N ALA A 130 -5.38 -23.39 -15.83
CA ALA A 130 -4.32 -22.55 -16.38
C ALA A 130 -3.78 -21.59 -15.31
N LEU A 131 -4.64 -20.93 -14.53
CA LEU A 131 -4.25 -20.08 -13.41
C LEU A 131 -3.49 -20.87 -12.34
N ALA A 132 -3.99 -22.04 -11.94
CA ALA A 132 -3.29 -22.92 -11.00
C ALA A 132 -1.94 -23.42 -11.53
N ARG A 133 -1.78 -23.59 -12.84
CA ARG A 133 -0.47 -23.89 -13.45
C ARG A 133 0.48 -22.70 -13.36
N LEU A 134 0.01 -21.51 -13.73
CA LEU A 134 0.79 -20.26 -13.63
C LEU A 134 1.25 -19.99 -12.20
N TRP A 135 0.41 -20.25 -11.20
CA TRP A 135 0.79 -20.14 -9.79
C TRP A 135 1.85 -21.15 -9.37
N ARG A 136 1.75 -22.40 -9.84
CA ARG A 136 2.79 -23.41 -9.60
C ARG A 136 4.11 -22.99 -10.24
N GLU A 137 4.09 -22.45 -11.45
CA GLU A 137 5.29 -21.92 -12.10
C GLU A 137 5.85 -20.71 -11.34
N TYR A 138 4.98 -19.76 -11.00
CA TYR A 138 5.31 -18.57 -10.19
C TYR A 138 5.89 -18.93 -8.83
N LEU A 139 5.53 -20.07 -8.20
CA LEU A 139 6.11 -20.49 -6.93
C LEU A 139 7.30 -21.44 -7.06
N ALA A 140 7.30 -22.31 -8.07
CA ALA A 140 8.35 -23.29 -8.31
C ALA A 140 9.63 -22.70 -8.90
N GLU A 141 9.58 -21.45 -9.40
CA GLU A 141 10.67 -20.92 -10.20
C GLU A 141 12.00 -20.87 -9.46
N THR A 142 12.90 -21.70 -9.99
CA THR A 142 14.26 -22.07 -9.60
C THR A 142 15.28 -21.41 -10.53
N LYS A 143 14.85 -20.51 -11.43
CA LYS A 143 15.68 -19.83 -12.41
C LYS A 143 15.95 -18.37 -11.99
N PRO A 144 17.22 -17.94 -11.91
CA PRO A 144 17.60 -16.61 -11.43
C PRO A 144 17.20 -15.45 -12.37
N ASP A 145 16.88 -15.74 -13.64
CA ASP A 145 16.70 -14.71 -14.67
C ASP A 145 15.22 -14.41 -15.01
N CYS A 146 14.28 -15.19 -14.48
CA CYS A 146 12.84 -14.94 -14.61
C CYS A 146 12.35 -14.22 -13.35
N GLY A 147 12.43 -12.89 -13.36
CA GLY A 147 12.10 -12.06 -12.20
C GLY A 147 10.61 -12.12 -11.87
N ARG A 148 10.26 -12.67 -10.71
CA ARG A 148 8.92 -12.52 -10.13
C ARG A 148 8.71 -11.07 -9.75
N THR A 149 7.76 -10.43 -10.41
CA THR A 149 7.44 -9.04 -10.13
C THR A 149 5.96 -8.96 -9.82
N ALA A 150 5.64 -8.60 -8.58
CA ALA A 150 4.31 -8.11 -8.24
C ALA A 150 4.36 -6.59 -8.27
N SER A 151 3.51 -5.98 -9.08
CA SER A 151 3.26 -4.55 -9.01
C SER A 151 1.97 -4.30 -8.27
N ILE A 152 1.99 -3.32 -7.38
CA ILE A 152 0.85 -2.87 -6.61
C ILE A 152 0.51 -1.49 -7.12
N ARG A 153 -0.75 -1.34 -7.54
CA ARG A 153 -1.38 -0.08 -7.91
C ARG A 153 -2.33 0.32 -6.81
N PHE A 154 -2.18 1.53 -6.28
CA PHE A 154 -2.95 2.02 -5.14
C PHE A 154 -3.50 3.42 -5.42
N GLY A 155 -4.79 3.63 -5.18
CA GLY A 155 -5.43 4.95 -5.29
C GLY A 155 -5.69 5.43 -6.71
N GLU A 156 -5.79 4.52 -7.68
CA GLU A 156 -6.13 4.83 -9.08
C GLU A 156 -7.48 5.56 -9.17
N GLY A 157 -7.46 6.73 -9.82
CA GLY A 157 -8.63 7.60 -9.95
C GLY A 157 -9.03 8.37 -8.69
N VAL A 158 -8.29 8.20 -7.58
CA VAL A 158 -8.58 8.84 -6.29
C VAL A 158 -7.46 9.80 -5.87
N LEU A 159 -6.20 9.39 -6.07
CA LEU A 159 -5.07 10.26 -5.76
C LEU A 159 -4.94 11.31 -6.87
N ASN A 160 -5.21 12.57 -6.55
CA ASN A 160 -4.89 13.69 -7.43
C ASN A 160 -3.44 14.15 -7.17
N GLY A 161 -2.47 13.29 -7.47
CA GLY A 161 -1.04 13.61 -7.30
C GLY A 161 -0.12 12.39 -7.23
N GLY A 162 1.15 12.60 -7.61
CA GLY A 162 2.20 11.58 -7.73
C GLY A 162 2.92 11.66 -9.07
N LEU A 163 4.16 11.17 -9.17
CA LEU A 163 4.92 11.14 -10.43
C LEU A 163 4.27 10.24 -11.50
N SER A 164 3.43 9.29 -11.06
CA SER A 164 2.69 8.32 -11.85
C SER A 164 1.28 8.77 -12.27
N GLY A 165 0.93 10.05 -12.12
CA GLY A 165 -0.33 10.57 -12.70
C GLY A 165 -1.61 10.18 -11.95
N GLY A 166 -1.51 9.93 -10.64
CA GLY A 166 -2.69 9.83 -9.77
C GLY A 166 -2.95 8.47 -9.13
N TYR A 167 -1.90 7.68 -8.96
CA TYR A 167 -1.88 6.45 -8.14
C TYR A 167 -0.45 6.18 -7.68
N ILE A 168 -0.29 5.42 -6.60
CA ILE A 168 1.02 4.88 -6.19
C ILE A 168 1.23 3.58 -6.98
N PHE A 169 2.33 3.50 -7.70
CA PHE A 169 2.79 2.29 -8.38
C PHE A 169 4.07 1.83 -7.72
N ASN A 170 4.10 0.61 -7.19
CA ASN A 170 5.30 0.06 -6.61
C ASN A 170 5.48 -1.41 -7.01
N VAL A 171 6.68 -1.78 -7.42
CA VAL A 171 7.11 -3.17 -7.50
C VAL A 171 7.48 -3.59 -6.08
N ALA A 172 6.62 -4.35 -5.44
CA ALA A 172 6.75 -4.69 -4.03
C ALA A 172 6.59 -6.18 -3.80
N GLU A 173 7.33 -6.69 -2.82
CA GLU A 173 7.12 -8.04 -2.32
C GLU A 173 5.77 -8.12 -1.59
N LEU A 174 4.92 -9.07 -1.99
CA LEU A 174 3.67 -9.36 -1.31
C LEU A 174 3.96 -10.24 -0.09
N HIS A 175 3.96 -9.63 1.10
CA HIS A 175 4.33 -10.34 2.32
C HIS A 175 3.32 -11.43 2.70
N GLY A 176 3.80 -12.68 2.79
CA GLY A 176 2.96 -13.82 3.13
C GLY A 176 1.93 -14.15 2.05
N LEU A 177 2.26 -13.92 0.78
CA LEU A 177 1.44 -14.26 -0.37
C LEU A 177 1.05 -15.75 -0.36
N GLN A 178 -0.24 -15.96 -0.54
CA GLN A 178 -0.92 -17.24 -0.67
C GLN A 178 -1.96 -17.10 -1.80
N PHE A 179 -2.39 -18.23 -2.33
CA PHE A 179 -3.33 -18.30 -3.45
C PHE A 179 -4.23 -19.52 -3.28
N ASP A 180 -5.38 -19.51 -3.93
CA ASP A 180 -6.23 -20.71 -4.02
C ASP A 180 -5.54 -21.77 -4.88
N ALA A 181 -5.14 -22.88 -4.26
CA ALA A 181 -4.48 -23.98 -4.96
C ALA A 181 -5.40 -24.73 -5.94
N SER A 182 -6.72 -24.58 -5.81
CA SER A 182 -7.70 -25.29 -6.63
C SER A 182 -7.89 -24.64 -8.00
N ASP A 183 -7.95 -23.30 -8.06
CA ASP A 183 -8.22 -22.56 -9.28
C ASP A 183 -7.30 -21.37 -9.54
N GLY A 184 -6.47 -20.96 -8.58
CA GLY A 184 -5.58 -19.81 -8.70
C GLY A 184 -6.29 -18.47 -8.91
N SER A 185 -7.62 -18.42 -8.71
CA SER A 185 -8.44 -17.26 -8.98
C SER A 185 -8.36 -16.22 -7.88
N GLU A 186 -7.97 -16.62 -6.67
CA GLU A 186 -7.86 -15.75 -5.54
C GLU A 186 -6.44 -15.74 -4.94
N ILE A 187 -6.06 -14.59 -4.42
CA ILE A 187 -4.84 -14.39 -3.63
C ILE A 187 -5.13 -13.68 -2.33
N TRP A 188 -4.30 -13.99 -1.34
CA TRP A 188 -4.29 -13.36 -0.02
C TRP A 188 -2.86 -13.11 0.42
N PHE A 189 -2.66 -12.01 1.13
CA PHE A 189 -1.37 -11.67 1.71
C PHE A 189 -1.60 -10.80 2.95
N ARG A 190 -0.53 -10.59 3.71
CA ARG A 190 -0.55 -9.74 4.89
C ARG A 190 -0.58 -8.28 4.47
N PHE A 191 -1.79 -7.72 4.45
CA PHE A 191 -2.04 -6.38 3.93
C PHE A 191 -1.28 -5.29 4.68
N ARG A 192 -1.29 -5.33 6.01
CA ARG A 192 -0.66 -4.29 6.84
C ARG A 192 0.84 -4.20 6.58
N GLU A 193 1.54 -5.34 6.52
CA GLU A 193 2.97 -5.43 6.26
C GLU A 193 3.29 -4.94 4.85
N THR A 194 2.55 -5.41 3.85
CA THR A 194 2.73 -5.06 2.44
C THR A 194 2.52 -3.56 2.22
N ILE A 195 1.42 -2.99 2.71
CA ILE A 195 1.15 -1.55 2.60
C ILE A 195 2.17 -0.74 3.40
N THR A 196 2.61 -1.21 4.55
CA THR A 196 3.68 -0.52 5.31
C THR A 196 4.98 -0.45 4.49
N SER A 197 5.34 -1.52 3.78
CA SER A 197 6.49 -1.52 2.89
C SER A 197 6.30 -0.52 1.73
N VAL A 198 5.19 -0.63 1.00
CA VAL A 198 4.87 0.25 -0.14
C VAL A 198 4.85 1.73 0.26
N MET A 199 4.15 2.06 1.34
CA MET A 199 4.01 3.44 1.80
C MET A 199 5.34 4.02 2.30
N ARG A 200 6.23 3.19 2.84
CA ARG A 200 7.56 3.61 3.26
C ARG A 200 8.41 3.98 2.06
N ASP A 201 8.38 3.18 1.01
CA ASP A 201 9.12 3.45 -0.22
C ASP A 201 8.60 4.69 -0.92
N GLU A 202 7.27 4.82 -1.08
CA GLU A 202 6.66 6.03 -1.65
C GLU A 202 6.99 7.28 -0.82
N PHE A 203 6.94 7.19 0.51
CA PHE A 203 7.32 8.30 1.37
C PHE A 203 8.79 8.71 1.15
N ARG A 204 9.71 7.74 1.06
CA ARG A 204 11.13 8.00 0.81
C ARG A 204 11.37 8.62 -0.57
N LEU A 205 10.71 8.10 -1.61
CA LEU A 205 10.81 8.63 -2.97
C LEU A 205 10.35 10.08 -3.03
N ARG A 206 9.23 10.42 -2.38
CA ARG A 206 8.77 11.82 -2.28
C ARG A 206 9.80 12.73 -1.61
N GLN A 207 10.42 12.29 -0.52
CA GLN A 207 11.47 13.08 0.14
C GLN A 207 12.68 13.30 -0.78
N ILE A 208 13.12 12.25 -1.49
CA ILE A 208 14.21 12.36 -2.47
C ILE A 208 13.83 13.36 -3.58
N THR A 209 12.63 13.25 -4.16
CA THR A 209 12.16 14.17 -5.20
C THR A 209 12.11 15.62 -4.71
N LEU A 210 11.58 15.87 -3.50
CA LEU A 210 11.53 17.21 -2.93
C LEU A 210 12.94 17.80 -2.75
N ASN A 211 13.90 16.99 -2.30
CA ASN A 211 15.29 17.40 -2.16
C ASN A 211 15.94 17.72 -3.51
N LEU A 212 15.70 16.88 -4.53
CA LEU A 212 16.21 17.10 -5.89
C LEU A 212 15.64 18.38 -6.50
N VAL A 213 14.33 18.60 -6.40
CA VAL A 213 13.66 19.81 -6.92
C VAL A 213 14.15 21.06 -6.19
N SER A 214 14.28 21.01 -4.86
CA SER A 214 14.82 22.11 -4.05
C SER A 214 16.26 22.46 -4.44
N THR A 215 17.09 21.44 -4.66
CA THR A 215 18.49 21.62 -5.10
C THR A 215 18.56 22.23 -6.48
N ALA A 216 17.86 21.65 -7.46
CA ALA A 216 17.81 22.17 -8.84
C ALA A 216 17.27 23.61 -8.88
N SER A 217 16.23 23.92 -8.09
CA SER A 217 15.68 25.28 -8.02
C SER A 217 16.69 26.28 -7.47
N ARG A 218 17.49 25.88 -6.46
CA ARG A 218 18.55 26.72 -5.90
C ARG A 218 19.67 26.96 -6.91
N ASP A 219 20.10 25.92 -7.62
CA ASP A 219 21.16 26.00 -8.61
C ASP A 219 20.73 26.90 -9.78
N MET A 220 19.50 26.73 -10.29
CA MET A 220 18.94 27.60 -11.32
C MET A 220 18.85 29.07 -10.88
N LEU A 221 18.47 29.33 -9.63
CA LEU A 221 18.42 30.69 -9.10
C LEU A 221 19.83 31.30 -8.91
N ALA A 222 20.82 30.48 -8.56
CA ALA A 222 22.21 30.94 -8.46
C ALA A 222 22.77 31.32 -9.84
N ASP A 223 22.51 30.49 -10.86
CA ASP A 223 22.90 30.77 -12.25
C ASP A 223 22.20 32.02 -12.80
N TRP A 224 20.91 32.22 -12.47
CA TRP A 224 20.16 33.42 -12.89
C TRP A 224 20.71 34.69 -12.26
N ASN A 225 21.03 34.67 -10.96
CA ASN A 225 21.53 35.85 -10.24
C ASN A 225 23.03 36.13 -10.48
N GLY A 226 23.71 35.23 -11.21
CA GLY A 226 25.11 35.36 -11.62
C GLY A 226 25.31 36.02 -12.99
N VAL A 227 24.24 36.44 -13.67
CA VAL A 227 24.23 37.24 -14.91
C VAL A 227 23.96 38.71 -14.58
#